data_AF-A0A7H9CJD1-F1
#
_entry.id   AF-A0A7H9CJD1-F1
#
_cell.length_a   1.000
_cell.length_b   1.000
_cell.length_c   1.000
_cell.angle_alpha   90.00
_cell.angle_beta   90.00
_cell.angle_gamma   90.00
#
_symmetry.space_group_name_H-M   'P 1'
#
loop_
_entity.id
_entity.type
_entity.pdbx_description
1 polymer ?
#
loop_
_entity_poly.entity_id
_entity_poly.type
_entity_poly.pdbx_seq_one_letter_code
_entity_poly.pdbx_strand_id
1 'polypeptide(L)'
;MSVLVIGADEITHIKAVLSDLGASNIEHWDARNENRVNRKAIPQNVECVVMLTSFLNHNTMKKIKSQAKKRSIPVVCAKRSVSCVFCEYCKVFGLDKKFACGKNFGL
;
A
#
# COMPACT_ATOMS: atom_id res chain seq x y z
N MET A 1 -4.36 3.08 -12.43
CA MET A 1 -4.60 3.63 -11.08
C MET A 1 -3.30 4.10 -10.45
N SER A 2 -3.26 5.28 -9.81
CA SER A 2 -2.09 5.78 -9.08
C SER A 2 -2.12 5.35 -7.62
N VAL A 3 -1.11 4.60 -7.18
CA VAL A 3 -1.01 4.00 -5.85
C VAL A 3 0.16 4.58 -5.08
N LEU A 4 -0.08 4.96 -3.82
CA LEU A 4 0.98 5.32 -2.88
C LEU A 4 1.24 4.15 -1.92
N VAL A 5 2.44 3.59 -1.94
CA VAL A 5 2.90 2.58 -0.98
C VAL A 5 3.71 3.25 0.12
N ILE A 6 3.39 2.95 1.38
CA ILE A 6 4.07 3.52 2.55
C ILE A 6 4.58 2.40 3.45
N GLY A 7 5.85 2.48 3.81
CA GLY A 7 6.60 1.48 4.57
C GLY A 7 7.51 0.61 3.69
N ALA A 8 8.34 -0.20 4.34
CA ALA A 8 9.38 -1.05 3.78
C ALA A 8 10.47 -0.29 2.99
N ASP A 9 11.70 -0.77 3.08
CA ASP A 9 12.84 -0.15 2.39
C ASP A 9 12.80 -0.41 0.89
N GLU A 10 12.48 -1.65 0.51
CA GLU A 10 12.39 -2.12 -0.87
C GLU A 10 11.03 -2.74 -1.12
N ILE A 11 10.42 -2.39 -2.25
CA ILE A 11 9.07 -2.84 -2.61
C ILE A 11 8.98 -3.39 -4.04
N THR A 12 10.08 -3.78 -4.66
CA THR A 12 10.13 -4.22 -6.07
C THR A 12 9.08 -5.28 -6.41
N HIS A 13 8.97 -6.34 -5.60
CA HIS A 13 7.97 -7.38 -5.83
C HIS A 13 6.53 -6.92 -5.54
N ILE A 14 6.35 -6.00 -4.58
CA ILE A 14 5.04 -5.39 -4.30
C ILE A 14 4.62 -4.49 -5.47
N LYS A 15 5.54 -3.71 -6.04
CA LYS A 15 5.30 -2.89 -7.24
C LYS A 15 4.84 -3.76 -8.40
N ALA A 16 5.54 -4.86 -8.68
CA ALA A 16 5.18 -5.79 -9.74
C ALA A 16 3.73 -6.29 -9.60
N VAL A 17 3.36 -6.78 -8.41
CA VAL A 17 2.00 -7.25 -8.15
C VAL A 17 0.94 -6.14 -8.25
N LEU A 18 1.23 -4.95 -7.75
CA LEU A 18 0.30 -3.82 -7.89
C LEU A 18 0.14 -3.41 -9.36
N SER A 19 1.21 -3.45 -10.16
CA SER A 19 1.14 -3.21 -11.60
C SER A 19 0.30 -4.25 -12.33
N ASP A 20 0.46 -5.54 -12.00
CA ASP A 20 -0.37 -6.63 -12.53
C ASP A 20 -1.85 -6.46 -12.16
N LEU A 21 -2.14 -5.82 -11.02
CA LEU A 21 -3.47 -5.47 -10.55
C LEU A 21 -4.02 -4.15 -11.15
N GLY A 22 -3.33 -3.53 -12.09
CA GLY A 22 -3.77 -2.33 -12.81
C GLY A 22 -3.25 -0.99 -12.26
N ALA A 23 -2.25 -1.02 -11.37
CA ALA A 23 -1.55 0.20 -10.97
C ALA A 23 -0.63 0.69 -12.09
N SER A 24 -0.88 1.91 -12.56
CA SER A 24 -0.14 2.55 -13.65
C SER A 24 0.94 3.51 -13.16
N ASN A 25 0.82 3.99 -11.92
CA ASN A 25 1.81 4.83 -11.26
C ASN A 25 1.94 4.39 -9.80
N ILE A 26 3.16 4.14 -9.34
CA ILE A 26 3.41 3.66 -7.98
C ILE A 26 4.46 4.54 -7.32
N GLU A 27 4.00 5.40 -6.41
CA GLU A 27 4.87 6.17 -5.53
C GLU A 27 5.17 5.38 -4.25
N HIS A 28 6.39 5.52 -3.73
CA HIS A 28 6.83 4.80 -2.54
C HIS A 28 7.48 5.72 -1.52
N TRP A 29 7.03 5.63 -0.28
CA TRP A 29 7.66 6.24 0.88
C TRP A 29 8.13 5.13 1.84
N ASP A 30 9.45 4.96 1.99
CA ASP A 30 10.05 3.93 2.85
C ASP A 30 9.62 3.99 4.33
N ALA A 31 9.23 5.18 4.80
CA ALA A 31 8.87 5.50 6.18
C ALA A 31 9.97 5.29 7.23
N ARG A 32 11.25 5.20 6.83
CA ARG A 32 12.40 5.21 7.76
C ARG A 32 12.46 6.48 8.60
N ASN A 33 12.06 7.61 8.02
CA ASN A 33 11.94 8.88 8.73
C ASN A 33 10.48 9.28 8.86
N GLU A 34 9.89 8.92 10.00
CA GLU A 34 8.49 9.20 10.32
C GLU A 34 8.18 10.70 10.29
N ASN A 35 9.09 11.56 10.74
CA ASN A 35 8.89 13.01 10.69
C ASN A 35 8.75 13.50 9.25
N ARG A 36 9.52 12.92 8.32
CA ARG A 36 9.41 13.23 6.89
C ARG A 36 8.08 12.76 6.31
N VAL A 37 7.66 11.54 6.60
CA VAL A 37 6.38 11.00 6.11
C VAL A 37 5.21 11.78 6.69
N ASN A 38 5.22 12.03 7.99
CA ASN A 38 4.13 12.72 8.67
C ASN A 38 4.00 14.18 8.25
N ARG A 39 5.04 14.84 7.73
CA ARG A 39 4.93 16.22 7.22
C ARG A 39 4.43 16.29 5.78
N LYS A 40 4.47 15.18 5.03
CA LYS A 40 3.95 15.12 3.67
C LYS A 40 2.43 15.04 3.67
N ALA A 41 1.82 15.66 2.67
CA ALA A 41 0.44 15.39 2.29
C ALA A 41 0.43 14.30 1.23
N ILE A 42 -0.60 13.44 1.24
CA ILE A 42 -0.84 12.49 0.15
C ILE A 42 -0.97 13.30 -1.17
N PRO A 43 -0.17 12.99 -2.20
CA PRO A 43 -0.21 13.68 -3.49
C PRO A 43 -1.61 13.67 -4.12
N GLN A 44 -1.94 14.72 -4.88
CA GLN A 44 -3.31 14.93 -5.39
C GLN A 44 -3.77 13.84 -6.36
N ASN A 45 -2.87 13.28 -7.16
CA ASN A 45 -3.16 12.24 -8.14
C ASN A 45 -3.29 10.83 -7.53
N VAL A 46 -3.04 10.64 -6.23
CA VAL A 46 -3.15 9.32 -5.59
C VAL A 46 -4.62 8.90 -5.46
N GLU A 47 -4.92 7.71 -5.96
CA GLU A 47 -6.26 7.10 -5.97
C GLU A 47 -6.37 5.94 -4.96
N CYS A 48 -5.25 5.39 -4.47
CA CYS A 48 -5.22 4.37 -3.42
C CYS A 48 -3.95 4.50 -2.57
N VAL A 49 -4.08 4.23 -1.27
CA VAL A 49 -2.91 4.12 -0.37
C VAL A 49 -2.77 2.67 0.11
N VAL A 50 -1.57 2.10 -0.06
CA VAL A 50 -1.18 0.79 0.50
C VAL A 50 -0.22 1.04 1.66
N MET A 51 -0.60 0.61 2.85
CA MET A 51 0.19 0.75 4.07
C MET A 51 0.75 -0.60 4.51
N LEU A 52 2.08 -0.70 4.57
CA LEU A 52 2.78 -1.88 5.07
C LEU A 52 2.96 -1.76 6.59
N THR A 53 1.98 -2.26 7.34
CA THR A 53 1.80 -2.01 8.77
C THR A 53 2.93 -2.54 9.63
N SER A 54 3.67 -3.56 9.16
CA SER A 54 4.85 -4.05 9.88
C SER A 54 6.02 -3.05 9.95
N PHE A 55 5.98 -1.98 9.14
CA PHE A 55 7.02 -0.95 9.07
C PHE A 55 6.53 0.43 9.51
N LEU A 56 5.29 0.55 9.99
CA LEU A 56 4.68 1.82 10.34
C LEU A 56 4.24 1.82 11.79
N ASN A 57 4.60 2.88 12.51
CA ASN A 57 4.07 3.08 13.85
C ASN A 57 2.61 3.57 13.83
N HIS A 58 1.95 3.47 15.00
CA HIS A 58 0.54 3.84 15.15
C HIS A 58 0.24 5.29 14.77
N ASN A 59 1.16 6.22 15.04
CA ASN A 59 0.98 7.64 14.76
C ASN A 59 0.95 7.92 13.26
N THR A 60 1.93 7.38 12.53
CA THR A 60 2.02 7.49 11.07
C THR A 60 0.81 6.86 10.43
N MET A 61 0.40 5.67 10.89
CA MET A 61 -0.79 5.01 10.38
C MET A 61 -2.06 5.85 10.58
N LYS A 62 -2.26 6.40 11.78
CA LYS A 62 -3.42 7.24 12.10
C LYS A 62 -3.46 8.50 11.24
N LYS A 63 -2.30 9.12 11.01
CA LYS A 63 -2.18 10.35 10.22
C LYS A 63 -2.51 10.11 8.75
N ILE A 64 -1.90 9.10 8.13
CA ILE A 64 -2.16 8.75 6.73
C ILE A 64 -3.62 8.35 6.53
N LYS A 65 -4.19 7.51 7.40
CA LYS A 65 -5.61 7.15 7.35
C LYS A 65 -6.52 8.37 7.45
N SER A 66 -6.19 9.33 8.32
CA SER A 66 -6.96 10.56 8.45
C SER A 66 -6.89 11.41 7.17
N GLN A 67 -5.71 11.55 6.57
CA GLN A 67 -5.56 12.28 5.29
C GLN A 67 -6.33 11.59 4.15
N ALA A 68 -6.22 10.27 4.02
CA ALA A 68 -6.92 9.50 3.01
C ALA A 68 -8.44 9.58 3.19
N LYS A 69 -8.93 9.46 4.43
CA LYS A 69 -10.36 9.56 4.76
C LYS A 69 -10.95 10.92 4.38
N LYS A 70 -10.23 12.03 4.61
CA LYS A 70 -10.67 13.38 4.21
C LYS A 70 -10.88 13.52 2.70
N ARG A 71 -10.21 12.69 1.91
CA ARG A 71 -10.25 12.69 0.44
C ARG A 71 -11.03 11.50 -0.13
N SER A 72 -11.68 10.69 0.73
CA SER A 72 -12.37 9.46 0.33
C SER A 72 -11.48 8.48 -0.46
N ILE A 73 -10.17 8.48 -0.20
CA ILE A 73 -9.22 7.58 -0.85
C ILE A 73 -9.25 6.22 -0.14
N PRO A 74 -9.44 5.09 -0.86
CA PRO A 74 -9.34 3.76 -0.27
C PRO A 74 -7.94 3.50 0.30
N VAL A 75 -7.93 2.83 1.46
CA VAL A 75 -6.69 2.45 2.16
C VAL A 75 -6.63 0.95 2.32
N VAL A 76 -5.58 0.33 1.78
CA VAL A 76 -5.26 -1.08 1.94
C VAL A 76 -4.21 -1.21 3.05
N CYS A 77 -4.51 -1.97 4.10
CA CYS A 77 -3.58 -2.24 5.18
C CYS A 77 -3.10 -3.68 5.09
N ALA A 78 -1.81 -3.89 4.81
CA ALA A 78 -1.20 -5.22 4.73
C ALA A 78 0.03 -5.29 5.64
N LYS A 79 0.46 -6.50 6.05
CA LYS A 79 1.61 -6.68 6.94
C LYS A 79 2.94 -6.32 6.27
N ARG A 80 3.61 -7.30 5.64
CA ARG A 80 4.93 -7.10 4.99
C ARG A 80 5.14 -7.85 3.67
N SER A 81 4.42 -8.95 3.45
CA SER A 81 4.65 -9.78 2.27
C SER A 81 3.79 -9.36 1.08
N VAL A 82 4.27 -9.71 -0.11
CA VAL A 82 3.54 -9.57 -1.38
C VAL A 82 2.17 -10.24 -1.30
N SER A 83 2.09 -11.46 -0.77
CA SER A 83 0.83 -12.19 -0.61
C SER A 83 -0.15 -11.48 0.31
N CYS A 84 0.31 -10.84 1.38
CA CYS A 84 -0.56 -10.03 2.23
C CYS A 84 -1.10 -8.82 1.47
N VAL A 85 -0.25 -8.11 0.71
CA VAL A 85 -0.69 -6.96 -0.10
C VAL A 85 -1.73 -7.40 -1.11
N PHE A 86 -1.45 -8.46 -1.86
CA PHE A 86 -2.37 -9.01 -2.85
C PHE A 86 -3.75 -9.32 -2.26
N CYS A 87 -3.78 -10.09 -1.16
CA CYS A 87 -5.02 -10.49 -0.52
C CYS A 87 -5.83 -9.29 -0.01
N GLU A 88 -5.19 -8.34 0.67
CA GLU A 88 -5.88 -7.17 1.21
C GLU A 88 -6.34 -6.21 0.10
N TYR A 89 -5.55 -6.06 -0.96
CA TYR A 89 -5.93 -5.27 -2.12
C TYR A 89 -7.18 -5.85 -2.80
N CYS A 90 -7.19 -7.16 -3.08
CA CYS A 90 -8.36 -7.82 -3.67
C CYS A 90 -9.61 -7.70 -2.80
N LYS A 91 -9.48 -7.76 -1.47
CA LYS A 91 -10.61 -7.55 -0.54
C LYS A 91 -11.18 -6.14 -0.64
N VAL A 92 -10.33 -5.12 -0.69
CA VAL A 92 -10.75 -3.71 -0.74
C VAL A 92 -11.43 -3.37 -2.08
N PHE A 93 -10.93 -3.92 -3.18
CA PHE A 93 -11.42 -3.62 -4.53
C PHE A 93 -12.40 -4.67 -5.09
N GLY A 94 -12.73 -5.70 -4.32
CA GLY A 94 -13.69 -6.75 -4.75
C GLY A 94 -13.23 -7.55 -5.97
N LEU A 95 -11.92 -7.74 -6.14
CA LEU A 95 -11.37 -8.46 -7.30
C LEU A 95 -11.53 -9.98 -7.11
N ASP A 96 -11.96 -10.67 -8.18
CA ASP A 96 -12.17 -12.12 -8.18
C ASP A 96 -10.89 -12.88 -7.81
N LYS A 97 -10.97 -13.60 -6.69
CA LYS A 97 -9.85 -14.23 -5.96
C LYS A 97 -9.30 -15.49 -6.63
N LYS A 98 -9.14 -15.55 -7.96
CA LYS A 98 -8.49 -16.70 -8.62
C LYS A 98 -7.01 -16.88 -8.29
N PHE A 99 -6.44 -15.97 -7.49
CA PHE A 99 -5.05 -15.98 -7.03
C PHE A 99 -4.89 -16.14 -5.50
N ALA A 100 -5.99 -16.29 -4.76
CA ALA A 100 -5.90 -16.33 -3.30
C ALA A 100 -5.28 -17.64 -2.81
N CYS A 101 -4.02 -17.53 -2.37
CA CYS A 101 -3.34 -18.44 -1.47
C CYS A 101 -3.04 -19.83 -2.04
N GLY A 102 -1.90 -19.97 -2.73
CA GLY A 102 -1.39 -21.27 -3.17
C GLY A 102 -0.12 -21.21 -4.01
N LYS A 103 0.19 -20.08 -4.64
CA LYS A 103 1.50 -19.89 -5.25
C LYS A 103 2.50 -19.47 -4.18
N ASN A 104 3.38 -20.40 -3.83
CA ASN A 104 4.70 -20.05 -3.31
C ASN A 104 5.28 -19.01 -4.28
N PHE A 105 5.30 -17.74 -3.88
CA PHE A 105 6.20 -16.77 -4.49
C PHE A 105 7.59 -17.19 -4.00
N GLY A 106 8.16 -18.17 -4.73
CA GLY A 106 9.48 -18.72 -4.46
C GLY A 106 10.49 -17.59 -4.46
N LEU A 107 11.17 -17.45 -3.33
CA LEU A 107 12.53 -16.93 -3.29
C LEU A 107 13.47 -18.01 -3.82
#